data_AF-A0A0M0GKR0-F1
#
_entry.id   AF-A0A0M0GKR0-F1
#
_cell.length_a   1.000
_cell.length_b   1.000
_cell.length_c   1.000
_cell.angle_alpha   90.00
_cell.angle_beta   90.00
_cell.angle_gamma   90.00
#
_symmetry.space_group_name_H-M   'P 1'
#
loop_
_entity.id
_entity.type
_entity.pdbx_description
1 polymer ?
#
loop_
_entity_poly.entity_id
_entity_poly.type
_entity_poly.pdbx_seq_one_letter_code
_entity_poly.pdbx_strand_id
1 'polypeptide(L)'
;MSIIVPLAEIVTYLLFSILIGNTAFQFIPEKKKPKTNISKKMLLLSTLGIYIFTFGPVAQTISYFSDGVGLTLAAYSVLTDFQVGRAWIFIGFISVFLWMTLLLNGSKYLQVLWLLLMILAIGYSSHVASLSFWNGFIAHSIHFLMVTLWTGILIHVAWFSSDEDKWPEFLRWFTPFAMINLMILLISGFALMIYVVEPKDYVHSWVLPYGQMLLLKHLSIIPLLVFAFLNGVLTKKSIRVSPFDPRPWIKGESIIIFLVFCFTSVLGTLSPPHEVEFTVQSEGASDWVEWLLGTDILTVMNVQLTPSFLSLFLIANSLLFLALVVISYKKVKPFIAVLFGMSFVFALYFGLMISLSI
;
A
#
# COMPACT_ATOMS: atom_id res chain seq x y z
N MET A 1 13.90 -5.93 15.99
CA MET A 1 13.82 -6.01 14.51
C MET A 1 12.71 -5.12 13.91
N SER A 2 12.24 -4.07 14.59
CA SER A 2 10.89 -3.50 14.31
C SER A 2 10.73 -2.61 13.08
N ILE A 3 11.77 -1.90 12.59
CA ILE A 3 11.62 -0.94 11.46
C ILE A 3 12.13 -1.51 10.13
N ILE A 4 13.05 -2.47 10.17
CA ILE A 4 13.72 -2.99 8.97
C ILE A 4 12.75 -3.76 8.07
N VAL A 5 11.88 -4.58 8.66
CA VAL A 5 10.94 -5.41 7.89
C VAL A 5 9.85 -4.56 7.22
N PRO A 6 9.18 -3.61 7.93
CA PRO A 6 8.28 -2.68 7.26
C PRO A 6 8.96 -1.90 6.13
N LEU A 7 10.19 -1.42 6.35
CA LEU A 7 10.94 -0.73 5.30
C LEU A 7 11.18 -1.62 4.07
N ALA A 8 11.54 -2.88 4.28
CA ALA A 8 11.72 -3.85 3.20
C ALA A 8 10.42 -4.10 2.42
N GLU A 9 9.28 -4.18 3.12
CA GLU A 9 7.97 -4.28 2.47
C GLU A 9 7.63 -3.04 1.64
N ILE A 10 7.78 -1.83 2.17
CA ILE A 10 7.55 -0.57 1.42
C ILE A 10 8.38 -0.56 0.13
N VAL A 11 9.67 -0.88 0.24
CA VAL A 11 10.57 -0.90 -0.91
C VAL A 11 10.11 -1.96 -1.91
N THR A 12 9.71 -3.15 -1.45
CA THR A 12 9.16 -4.20 -2.32
C THR A 12 7.97 -3.70 -3.15
N TYR A 13 6.99 -3.04 -2.54
CA TYR A 13 5.85 -2.45 -3.25
C TYR A 13 6.29 -1.43 -4.32
N LEU A 14 7.26 -0.58 -4.00
CA LEU A 14 7.80 0.41 -4.95
C LEU A 14 8.54 -0.24 -6.12
N LEU A 15 9.38 -1.24 -5.86
CA LEU A 15 10.16 -1.91 -6.90
C LEU A 15 9.27 -2.70 -7.87
N PHE A 16 8.26 -3.41 -7.35
CA PHE A 16 7.24 -4.04 -8.18
C PHE A 16 6.48 -3.02 -9.01
N SER A 17 6.07 -1.89 -8.40
CA SER A 17 5.38 -0.82 -9.11
C SER A 17 6.22 -0.25 -10.27
N ILE A 18 7.52 -0.02 -10.05
CA ILE A 18 8.44 0.45 -11.10
C ILE A 18 8.52 -0.55 -12.27
N LEU A 19 8.68 -1.84 -12.00
CA LEU A 19 8.80 -2.86 -13.04
C LEU A 19 7.48 -3.07 -13.79
N ILE A 20 6.37 -3.19 -13.07
CA ILE A 20 5.04 -3.38 -13.64
C ILE A 20 4.62 -2.17 -14.45
N GLY A 21 4.88 -0.95 -13.96
CA GLY A 21 4.66 0.28 -14.71
C GLY A 21 5.43 0.30 -16.03
N ASN A 22 6.72 -0.05 -16.00
CA ASN A 22 7.54 -0.13 -17.21
C ASN A 22 6.99 -1.13 -18.22
N THR A 23 6.65 -2.34 -17.77
CA THR A 23 6.13 -3.40 -18.64
C THR A 23 4.74 -3.04 -19.18
N ALA A 24 3.85 -2.47 -18.36
CA ALA A 24 2.53 -2.01 -18.78
C ALA A 24 2.63 -0.93 -19.89
N PHE A 25 3.58 0.00 -19.76
CA PHE A 25 3.83 1.03 -20.77
C PHE A 25 4.17 0.46 -22.15
N GLN A 26 4.79 -0.71 -22.23
CA GLN A 26 5.12 -1.37 -23.51
C GLN A 26 3.88 -1.90 -24.27
N PHE A 27 2.72 -1.98 -23.62
CA PHE A 27 1.45 -2.37 -24.26
C PHE A 27 0.61 -1.16 -24.69
N ILE A 28 0.94 0.04 -24.22
CA ILE A 28 0.23 1.25 -24.56
C ILE A 28 0.89 1.90 -25.79
N PRO A 29 0.14 2.20 -26.87
CA PRO A 29 0.69 2.84 -28.06
C PRO A 29 1.35 4.20 -27.74
N GLU A 30 2.46 4.52 -28.41
CA GLU A 30 3.21 5.78 -28.23
C GLU A 30 2.40 7.06 -28.45
N LYS A 31 1.26 6.96 -29.16
CA LYS A 31 0.34 8.08 -29.38
C LYS A 31 -0.60 8.34 -28.20
N LYS A 32 -0.67 7.43 -27.22
CA LYS A 32 -1.63 7.46 -26.09
C LYS A 32 -0.96 7.62 -24.72
N LYS A 33 0.33 7.89 -24.67
CA LYS A 33 1.09 8.03 -23.44
C LYS A 33 2.18 9.12 -23.59
N PRO A 34 2.54 9.81 -22.50
CA PRO A 34 3.72 10.66 -22.46
C PRO A 34 4.98 9.83 -22.65
N LYS A 35 6.06 10.44 -23.14
CA LYS A 35 7.35 9.76 -23.24
C LYS A 35 7.93 9.63 -21.84
N THR A 36 8.25 8.40 -21.44
CA THR A 36 8.94 8.11 -20.18
C THR A 36 10.36 7.66 -20.46
N ASN A 37 11.30 8.10 -19.63
CA ASN A 37 12.71 7.73 -19.74
C ASN A 37 13.18 7.08 -18.45
N ILE A 38 13.06 5.74 -18.39
CA ILE A 38 13.61 4.94 -17.30
C ILE A 38 14.89 4.25 -17.75
N SER A 39 15.94 4.35 -16.93
CA SER A 39 17.20 3.69 -17.25
C SER A 39 17.09 2.18 -17.07
N LYS A 40 17.72 1.43 -17.96
CA LYS A 40 17.84 -0.04 -17.84
C LYS A 40 18.49 -0.47 -16.52
N LYS A 41 19.44 0.33 -16.01
CA LYS A 41 20.07 0.10 -14.70
C LYS A 41 19.04 0.09 -13.57
N MET A 42 18.10 1.04 -13.60
CA MET A 42 17.03 1.10 -12.61
C MET A 42 16.13 -0.14 -12.67
N LEU A 43 15.77 -0.61 -13.88
CA LEU A 43 14.95 -1.82 -14.04
C LEU A 43 15.68 -3.05 -13.48
N LEU A 44 16.96 -3.24 -13.82
CA LEU A 44 17.75 -4.35 -13.31
C LEU A 44 17.88 -4.25 -11.78
N LEU A 45 18.31 -3.11 -11.23
CA LEU A 45 18.41 -2.90 -9.79
C LEU A 45 17.08 -3.12 -9.06
N SER A 46 15.94 -2.76 -9.66
CA SER A 46 14.63 -3.08 -9.08
C SER A 46 14.37 -4.58 -9.03
N THR A 47 14.77 -5.35 -10.05
CA THR A 47 14.63 -6.81 -10.04
C THR A 47 15.48 -7.47 -8.93
N LEU A 48 16.75 -7.07 -8.78
CA LEU A 48 17.59 -7.57 -7.67
C LEU A 48 17.06 -7.09 -6.31
N GLY A 49 16.64 -5.83 -6.24
CA GLY A 49 16.08 -5.26 -5.03
C GLY A 49 14.86 -6.04 -4.55
N ILE A 50 13.97 -6.49 -5.44
CA ILE A 50 12.83 -7.34 -5.04
C ILE A 50 13.33 -8.61 -4.35
N TYR A 51 14.31 -9.32 -4.91
CA TYR A 51 14.85 -10.51 -4.27
C TYR A 51 15.45 -10.22 -2.88
N ILE A 52 16.18 -9.11 -2.74
CA ILE A 52 16.78 -8.71 -1.47
C ILE A 52 15.71 -8.32 -0.44
N PHE A 53 14.77 -7.46 -0.80
CA PHE A 53 13.81 -6.89 0.15
C PHE A 53 12.65 -7.86 0.48
N THR A 54 12.32 -8.80 -0.40
CA THR A 54 11.38 -9.89 -0.05
C THR A 54 11.96 -10.88 0.95
N PHE A 55 13.26 -10.81 1.27
CA PHE A 55 13.85 -11.54 2.39
C PHE A 55 13.42 -10.99 3.76
N GLY A 56 12.88 -9.77 3.84
CA GLY A 56 12.46 -9.15 5.10
C GLY A 56 11.52 -10.04 5.94
N PRO A 57 10.37 -10.45 5.40
CA PRO A 57 9.46 -11.38 6.09
C PRO A 57 10.10 -12.73 6.43
N VAL A 58 10.97 -13.26 5.56
CA VAL A 58 11.71 -14.51 5.83
C VAL A 58 12.61 -14.34 7.05
N ALA A 59 13.38 -13.26 7.11
CA ALA A 59 14.25 -12.94 8.23
C ALA A 59 13.46 -12.75 9.53
N GLN A 60 12.27 -12.14 9.47
CA GLN A 60 11.36 -12.03 10.62
C GLN A 60 10.95 -13.40 11.14
N THR A 61 10.52 -14.31 10.27
CA THR A 61 10.14 -15.67 10.67
C THR A 61 11.33 -16.46 11.22
N ILE A 62 12.52 -16.33 10.63
CA ILE A 62 13.74 -16.98 11.16
C ILE A 62 14.05 -16.46 12.57
N SER A 63 14.01 -15.14 12.77
CA SER A 63 14.28 -14.53 14.08
C SER A 63 13.28 -15.01 15.13
N TYR A 64 12.00 -15.11 14.78
CA TYR A 64 10.94 -15.56 15.68
C TYR A 64 11.22 -16.97 16.23
N PHE A 65 11.65 -17.91 15.39
CA PHE A 65 11.94 -19.29 15.82
C PHE A 65 13.37 -19.47 16.35
N SER A 66 14.28 -18.53 16.10
CA SER A 66 15.70 -18.69 16.43
C SER A 66 15.97 -18.87 17.93
N ASP A 67 15.17 -18.24 18.79
CA ASP A 67 15.30 -18.36 20.24
C ASP A 67 14.89 -19.75 20.76
N GLY A 68 14.02 -20.47 20.03
CA GLY A 68 13.53 -21.78 20.43
C GLY A 68 14.39 -22.96 19.93
N VAL A 69 14.82 -22.91 18.66
CA VAL A 69 15.49 -24.05 17.99
C VAL A 69 16.92 -23.75 17.52
N GLY A 70 17.40 -22.53 17.73
CA GLY A 70 18.69 -22.04 17.23
C GLY A 70 18.63 -21.55 15.77
N LEU A 71 19.50 -20.58 15.45
CA LEU A 71 19.47 -19.85 14.17
C LEU A 71 19.58 -20.76 12.93
N THR A 72 20.50 -21.73 12.93
CA THR A 72 20.75 -22.59 11.77
C THR A 72 19.55 -23.48 11.46
N LEU A 73 18.95 -24.08 12.48
CA LEU A 73 17.80 -24.96 12.31
C LEU A 73 16.54 -24.16 11.95
N ALA A 74 16.35 -22.99 12.57
CA ALA A 74 15.29 -22.05 12.21
C ALA A 74 15.41 -21.61 10.75
N ALA A 75 16.61 -21.21 10.30
CA ALA A 75 16.84 -20.80 8.92
C ALA A 75 16.58 -21.93 7.92
N TYR A 76 17.06 -23.14 8.20
CA TYR A 76 16.81 -24.30 7.36
C TYR A 76 15.30 -24.58 7.25
N SER A 77 14.61 -24.71 8.37
CA SER A 77 13.17 -25.02 8.38
C SER A 77 12.33 -23.92 7.74
N VAL A 78 12.60 -22.64 8.01
CA VAL A 78 11.87 -21.53 7.37
C VAL A 78 12.06 -21.53 5.86
N LEU A 79 13.28 -21.80 5.37
CA LEU A 79 13.54 -21.84 3.93
C LEU A 79 12.92 -23.07 3.23
N THR A 80 12.86 -24.22 3.91
CA THR A 80 12.39 -25.48 3.28
C THR A 80 10.92 -25.80 3.53
N ASP A 81 10.35 -25.39 4.66
CA ASP A 81 9.05 -25.87 5.14
C ASP A 81 7.98 -24.77 5.12
N PHE A 82 8.35 -23.53 5.41
CA PHE A 82 7.42 -22.41 5.49
C PHE A 82 7.11 -21.83 4.11
N GLN A 83 5.85 -21.42 3.90
CA GLN A 83 5.38 -20.82 2.65
C GLN A 83 6.22 -19.57 2.27
N VAL A 84 6.57 -18.74 3.25
CA VAL A 84 7.35 -17.50 3.04
C VAL A 84 8.76 -17.78 2.48
N GLY A 85 9.45 -18.81 2.99
CA GLY A 85 10.78 -19.18 2.51
C GLY A 85 10.75 -19.80 1.12
N ARG A 86 9.80 -20.71 0.87
CA ARG A 86 9.58 -21.31 -0.47
C ARG A 86 9.24 -20.24 -1.52
N ALA A 87 8.39 -19.28 -1.17
CA ALA A 87 8.05 -18.15 -2.04
C ALA A 87 9.28 -17.30 -2.35
N TRP A 88 10.11 -16.99 -1.36
CA TRP A 88 11.32 -16.19 -1.55
C TRP A 88 12.33 -16.89 -2.47
N ILE A 89 12.56 -18.20 -2.30
CA ILE A 89 13.41 -19.00 -3.20
C ILE A 89 12.86 -18.95 -4.63
N PHE A 90 11.54 -19.14 -4.79
CA PHE A 90 10.89 -19.07 -6.09
C PHE A 90 10.99 -17.68 -6.73
N ILE A 91 10.76 -16.61 -5.96
CA ILE A 91 10.95 -15.21 -6.41
C ILE A 91 12.39 -14.99 -6.86
N GLY A 92 13.37 -15.47 -6.10
CA GLY A 92 14.78 -15.41 -6.47
C GLY A 92 15.04 -16.06 -7.83
N PHE A 93 14.57 -17.30 -8.02
CA PHE A 93 14.70 -18.01 -9.29
C PHE A 93 14.02 -17.28 -10.46
N ILE A 94 12.78 -16.85 -10.31
CA ILE A 94 12.05 -16.11 -11.36
C ILE A 94 12.67 -14.74 -11.63
N SER A 95 13.21 -14.06 -10.62
CA SER A 95 13.87 -12.77 -10.76
C SER A 95 15.10 -12.85 -11.68
N VAL A 96 15.82 -13.98 -11.70
CA VAL A 96 16.93 -14.22 -12.63
C VAL A 96 16.43 -14.23 -14.08
N PHE A 97 15.31 -14.89 -14.38
CA PHE A 97 14.72 -14.89 -15.73
C PHE A 97 14.24 -13.50 -16.13
N LEU A 98 13.61 -12.77 -15.21
CA LEU A 98 13.22 -11.38 -15.46
C LEU A 98 14.44 -10.50 -15.73
N TRP A 99 15.48 -10.62 -14.92
CA TRP A 99 16.75 -9.89 -15.08
C TRP A 99 17.36 -10.17 -16.46
N MET A 100 17.48 -11.44 -16.86
CA MET A 100 18.00 -11.83 -18.17
C MET A 100 17.13 -11.30 -19.31
N THR A 101 15.80 -11.36 -19.15
CA THR A 101 14.85 -10.81 -20.15
C THR A 101 15.05 -9.30 -20.31
N LEU A 102 15.21 -8.55 -19.21
CA LEU A 102 15.48 -7.11 -19.26
C LEU A 102 16.87 -6.81 -19.85
N LEU A 103 17.89 -7.58 -19.45
CA LEU A 103 19.28 -7.42 -19.90
C LEU A 103 19.42 -7.66 -21.40
N LEU A 104 18.69 -8.60 -21.97
CA LEU A 104 18.73 -8.94 -23.39
C LEU A 104 17.65 -8.21 -24.22
N ASN A 105 16.89 -7.29 -23.63
CA ASN A 105 15.74 -6.61 -24.26
C ASN A 105 14.72 -7.62 -24.83
N GLY A 106 14.49 -8.71 -24.10
CA GLY A 106 13.56 -9.77 -24.46
C GLY A 106 12.09 -9.33 -24.48
N SER A 107 11.24 -10.23 -24.96
CA SER A 107 9.82 -9.99 -25.20
C SER A 107 9.08 -9.40 -23.99
N LYS A 108 8.24 -8.38 -24.23
CA LYS A 108 7.34 -7.80 -23.23
C LYS A 108 6.38 -8.82 -22.61
N TYR A 109 6.01 -9.87 -23.36
CA TYR A 109 5.15 -10.94 -22.87
C TYR A 109 5.87 -11.82 -21.84
N LEU A 110 7.18 -12.05 -22.00
CA LEU A 110 8.00 -12.76 -21.01
C LEU A 110 8.17 -11.92 -19.74
N GLN A 111 8.37 -10.61 -19.87
CA GLN A 111 8.42 -9.71 -18.71
C GLN A 111 7.13 -9.78 -17.89
N VAL A 112 5.97 -9.77 -18.55
CA VAL A 112 4.66 -9.94 -17.88
C VAL A 112 4.57 -11.30 -17.19
N LEU A 113 4.96 -12.38 -17.88
CA LEU A 113 4.91 -13.72 -17.33
C LEU A 113 5.73 -13.82 -16.03
N TRP A 114 6.97 -13.35 -16.03
CA TRP A 114 7.84 -13.41 -14.86
C TRP A 114 7.33 -12.55 -13.71
N LEU A 115 6.86 -11.33 -14.00
CA LEU A 115 6.25 -10.48 -12.98
C LEU A 115 4.99 -11.09 -12.39
N LEU A 116 4.12 -11.70 -13.21
CA LEU A 116 2.91 -12.36 -12.75
C LEU A 116 3.24 -13.53 -11.83
N LEU A 117 4.20 -14.39 -12.19
CA LEU A 117 4.64 -15.49 -11.35
C LEU A 117 5.18 -15.00 -10.00
N MET A 118 5.96 -13.92 -9.98
CA MET A 118 6.44 -13.31 -8.74
C MET A 118 5.29 -12.73 -7.89
N ILE A 119 4.28 -12.12 -8.50
CA ILE A 119 3.09 -11.62 -7.78
C ILE A 119 2.30 -12.78 -7.16
N LEU A 120 2.12 -13.88 -7.89
CA LEU A 120 1.47 -15.08 -7.36
C LEU A 120 2.26 -15.66 -6.19
N ALA A 121 3.61 -15.62 -6.23
CA ALA A 121 4.44 -16.03 -5.11
C ALA A 121 4.22 -15.16 -3.85
N ILE A 122 4.06 -13.84 -4.01
CA ILE A 122 3.68 -12.92 -2.91
C ILE A 122 2.27 -13.24 -2.37
N GLY A 123 1.33 -13.59 -3.25
CA GLY A 123 0.01 -14.08 -2.85
C GLY A 123 0.09 -15.38 -2.05
N TYR A 124 0.93 -16.31 -2.49
CA TYR A 124 1.15 -17.61 -1.88
C TYR A 124 1.74 -17.50 -0.48
N SER A 125 2.66 -16.57 -0.25
CA SER A 125 3.27 -16.32 1.06
C SER A 125 2.43 -15.42 1.98
N SER A 126 1.22 -15.03 1.58
CA SER A 126 0.42 -14.10 2.37
C SER A 126 -0.15 -14.75 3.63
N HIS A 127 -0.27 -13.97 4.71
CA HIS A 127 -0.91 -14.43 5.94
C HIS A 127 -2.34 -14.94 5.71
N VAL A 128 -3.10 -14.30 4.82
CA VAL A 128 -4.47 -14.76 4.54
C VAL A 128 -4.49 -16.10 3.80
N ALA A 129 -3.47 -16.40 3.00
CA ALA A 129 -3.34 -17.70 2.33
C ALA A 129 -2.99 -18.85 3.29
N SER A 130 -2.40 -18.58 4.46
CA SER A 130 -2.22 -19.61 5.48
C SER A 130 -3.53 -19.95 6.20
N LEU A 131 -4.46 -19.00 6.31
CA LEU A 131 -5.79 -19.19 6.91
C LEU A 131 -6.78 -19.84 5.93
N SER A 132 -6.86 -19.31 4.71
CA SER A 132 -7.72 -19.81 3.65
C SER A 132 -6.98 -19.74 2.33
N PHE A 133 -6.35 -20.86 1.94
CA PHE A 133 -5.39 -20.88 0.83
C PHE A 133 -5.91 -20.23 -0.45
N TRP A 134 -6.97 -20.75 -1.06
CA TRP A 134 -7.44 -20.25 -2.35
C TRP A 134 -7.94 -18.81 -2.28
N ASN A 135 -8.72 -18.47 -1.26
CA ASN A 135 -9.29 -17.13 -1.14
C ASN A 135 -8.21 -16.10 -0.83
N GLY A 136 -7.31 -16.39 0.11
CA GLY A 136 -6.18 -15.53 0.47
C GLY A 136 -5.19 -15.37 -0.69
N PHE A 137 -4.83 -16.47 -1.35
CA PHE A 137 -3.95 -16.46 -2.52
C PHE A 137 -4.50 -15.57 -3.63
N ILE A 138 -5.77 -15.79 -4.02
CA ILE A 138 -6.41 -15.04 -5.10
C ILE A 138 -6.60 -13.57 -4.71
N ALA A 139 -7.19 -13.31 -3.53
CA ALA A 139 -7.47 -11.95 -3.09
C ALA A 139 -6.18 -11.13 -2.94
N HIS A 140 -5.13 -11.69 -2.33
CA HIS A 140 -3.86 -11.00 -2.15
C HIS A 140 -3.12 -10.79 -3.47
N SER A 141 -3.08 -11.80 -4.35
CA SER A 141 -2.46 -11.65 -5.67
C SER A 141 -3.14 -10.57 -6.52
N ILE A 142 -4.48 -10.56 -6.54
CA ILE A 142 -5.26 -9.55 -7.26
C ILE A 142 -5.03 -8.17 -6.63
N HIS A 143 -5.11 -8.06 -5.31
CA HIS A 143 -4.88 -6.80 -4.60
C HIS A 143 -3.49 -6.23 -4.93
N PHE A 144 -2.46 -7.05 -4.79
CA PHE A 144 -1.08 -6.66 -5.06
C PHE A 144 -0.85 -6.30 -6.53
N LEU A 145 -1.42 -7.06 -7.48
CA LEU A 145 -1.36 -6.74 -8.90
C LEU A 145 -2.01 -5.38 -9.20
N MET A 146 -3.22 -5.15 -8.71
CA MET A 146 -3.94 -3.91 -9.02
C MET A 146 -3.25 -2.68 -8.45
N VAL A 147 -2.70 -2.77 -7.23
CA VAL A 147 -2.06 -1.62 -6.58
C VAL A 147 -0.73 -1.29 -7.23
N THR A 148 0.07 -2.30 -7.56
CA THR A 148 1.37 -2.10 -8.22
C THR A 148 1.20 -1.68 -9.69
N LEU A 149 0.13 -2.12 -10.36
CA LEU A 149 -0.18 -1.69 -11.72
C LEU A 149 -0.67 -0.24 -11.77
N TRP A 150 -1.59 0.14 -10.89
CA TRP A 150 -2.06 1.53 -10.78
C TRP A 150 -0.91 2.47 -10.38
N THR A 151 -0.23 2.15 -9.28
CA THR A 151 0.89 2.96 -8.76
C THR A 151 2.05 2.98 -9.73
N GLY A 152 2.36 1.86 -10.39
CA GLY A 152 3.44 1.76 -11.36
C GLY A 152 3.26 2.70 -12.54
N ILE A 153 2.06 2.74 -13.13
CA ILE A 153 1.74 3.69 -14.19
C ILE A 153 1.87 5.12 -13.68
N LEU A 154 1.35 5.45 -12.49
CA LEU A 154 1.46 6.79 -11.92
C LEU A 154 2.91 7.21 -11.71
N ILE A 155 3.75 6.35 -11.13
CA ILE A 155 5.17 6.64 -10.87
C ILE A 155 5.88 6.96 -12.19
N HIS A 156 5.63 6.16 -13.23
CA HIS A 156 6.24 6.36 -14.54
C HIS A 156 5.88 7.71 -15.15
N VAL A 157 4.62 8.10 -15.07
CA VAL A 157 4.21 9.38 -15.66
C VAL A 157 4.54 10.58 -14.75
N ALA A 158 4.48 10.44 -13.43
CA ALA A 158 4.82 11.53 -12.52
C ALA A 158 6.32 11.85 -12.50
N TRP A 159 7.16 10.81 -12.46
CA TRP A 159 8.58 10.96 -12.13
C TRP A 159 9.51 10.71 -13.31
N PHE A 160 9.09 9.93 -14.31
CA PHE A 160 9.93 9.59 -15.46
C PHE A 160 9.46 10.21 -16.78
N SER A 161 8.36 10.97 -16.82
CA SER A 161 7.94 11.64 -18.05
C SER A 161 8.78 12.89 -18.34
N SER A 162 9.18 13.05 -19.59
CA SER A 162 9.97 14.21 -20.06
C SER A 162 9.13 15.29 -20.72
N ASP A 163 7.94 14.96 -21.22
CA ASP A 163 7.07 15.86 -21.98
C ASP A 163 5.71 16.08 -21.32
N GLU A 164 5.08 17.20 -21.68
CA GLU A 164 3.67 17.51 -21.40
C GLU A 164 2.76 17.14 -22.58
N ASP A 165 3.31 16.44 -23.57
CA ASP A 165 2.57 16.04 -24.75
C ASP A 165 1.68 14.83 -24.45
N LYS A 166 0.52 14.79 -25.10
CA LYS A 166 -0.43 13.65 -25.10
C LYS A 166 -1.09 13.33 -23.75
N TRP A 167 -1.05 14.26 -22.79
CA TRP A 167 -1.80 14.14 -21.53
C TRP A 167 -3.31 13.90 -21.72
N PRO A 168 -4.01 14.60 -22.63
CA PRO A 168 -5.43 14.33 -22.88
C PRO A 168 -5.70 12.89 -23.33
N GLU A 169 -4.85 12.35 -24.20
CA GLU A 169 -4.93 10.99 -24.72
C GLU A 169 -4.64 9.96 -23.64
N PHE A 170 -3.65 10.21 -22.78
CA PHE A 170 -3.33 9.39 -21.63
C PHE A 170 -4.50 9.30 -20.66
N LEU A 171 -5.03 10.44 -20.21
CA LEU A 171 -6.16 10.49 -19.27
C LEU A 171 -7.43 9.84 -19.85
N ARG A 172 -7.60 9.79 -21.18
CA ARG A 172 -8.77 9.17 -21.80
C ARG A 172 -8.88 7.68 -21.53
N TRP A 173 -7.76 6.94 -21.47
CA TRP A 173 -7.77 5.51 -21.16
C TRP A 173 -7.35 5.23 -19.73
N PHE A 174 -6.46 6.05 -19.14
CA PHE A 174 -5.95 5.82 -17.80
C PHE A 174 -7.02 6.09 -16.73
N THR A 175 -7.86 7.13 -16.87
CA THR A 175 -8.92 7.39 -15.90
C THR A 175 -9.89 6.22 -15.72
N PRO A 176 -10.52 5.64 -16.77
CA PRO A 176 -11.41 4.49 -16.59
C PRO A 176 -10.65 3.24 -16.09
N PHE A 177 -9.40 3.06 -16.52
CA PHE A 177 -8.55 1.98 -16.03
C PHE A 177 -8.27 2.10 -14.52
N ALA A 178 -7.90 3.29 -14.04
CA ALA A 178 -7.64 3.56 -12.63
C ALA A 178 -8.90 3.37 -11.78
N MET A 179 -10.08 3.79 -12.29
CA MET A 179 -11.35 3.54 -11.61
C MET A 179 -11.66 2.04 -11.44
N ILE A 180 -11.42 1.24 -12.47
CA ILE A 180 -11.60 -0.22 -12.39
C ILE A 180 -10.61 -0.83 -11.39
N ASN A 181 -9.33 -0.46 -11.47
CA ASN A 181 -8.32 -0.94 -10.51
C ASN A 181 -8.69 -0.58 -9.07
N LEU A 182 -9.14 0.65 -8.85
CA LEU A 182 -9.57 1.12 -7.53
C LEU A 182 -10.77 0.31 -7.01
N MET A 183 -11.75 0.02 -7.84
CA MET A 183 -12.91 -0.80 -7.44
C MET A 183 -12.46 -2.22 -7.03
N ILE A 184 -11.58 -2.84 -7.83
CA ILE A 184 -11.03 -4.17 -7.50
C ILE A 184 -10.17 -4.10 -6.23
N LEU A 185 -9.42 -3.02 -6.01
CA LEU A 185 -8.61 -2.82 -4.80
C LEU A 185 -9.46 -2.71 -3.54
N LEU A 186 -10.57 -1.98 -3.61
CA LEU A 186 -11.51 -1.88 -2.49
C LEU A 186 -12.12 -3.26 -2.20
N ILE A 187 -12.64 -3.95 -3.21
CA ILE A 187 -13.26 -5.28 -3.05
C ILE A 187 -12.25 -6.29 -2.47
N SER A 188 -11.08 -6.41 -3.08
CA SER A 188 -10.03 -7.33 -2.61
C SER A 188 -9.47 -6.93 -1.25
N GLY A 189 -9.34 -5.64 -0.96
CA GLY A 189 -8.87 -5.13 0.33
C GLY A 189 -9.85 -5.45 1.46
N PHE A 190 -11.15 -5.21 1.26
CA PHE A 190 -12.18 -5.60 2.21
C PHE A 190 -12.26 -7.12 2.37
N ALA A 191 -12.14 -7.89 1.28
CA ALA A 191 -12.10 -9.35 1.36
C ALA A 191 -10.95 -9.83 2.25
N LEU A 192 -9.73 -9.30 2.06
CA LEU A 192 -8.58 -9.62 2.91
C LEU A 192 -8.78 -9.20 4.36
N MET A 193 -9.37 -8.02 4.60
CA MET A 193 -9.63 -7.52 5.95
C MET A 193 -10.56 -8.45 6.72
N ILE A 194 -11.63 -8.96 6.11
CA ILE A 194 -12.63 -9.81 6.78
C ILE A 194 -12.03 -11.14 7.27
N TYR A 195 -10.96 -11.65 6.65
CA TYR A 195 -10.25 -12.83 7.16
C TYR A 195 -9.42 -12.56 8.41
N VAL A 196 -9.16 -11.28 8.71
CA VAL A 196 -8.29 -10.87 9.81
C VAL A 196 -9.07 -10.23 10.94
N VAL A 197 -9.93 -9.25 10.62
CA VAL A 197 -10.80 -8.55 11.58
C VAL A 197 -12.23 -8.60 11.08
N GLU A 198 -13.12 -9.18 11.89
CA GLU A 198 -14.54 -9.18 11.59
C GLU A 198 -15.09 -7.73 11.59
N PRO A 199 -16.06 -7.39 10.72
CA PRO A 199 -16.60 -6.03 10.66
C PRO A 199 -17.16 -5.51 11.99
N LYS A 200 -17.73 -6.39 12.82
CA LYS A 200 -18.25 -6.04 14.16
C LYS A 200 -17.13 -5.66 15.15
N ASP A 201 -15.93 -6.21 14.95
CA ASP A 201 -14.77 -6.03 15.82
C ASP A 201 -13.83 -4.93 15.30
N TYR A 202 -14.18 -4.27 14.20
CA TYR A 202 -13.35 -3.25 13.58
C TYR A 202 -13.01 -2.12 14.56
N VAL A 203 -14.00 -1.55 15.26
CA VAL A 203 -13.78 -0.48 16.24
C VAL A 203 -13.05 -1.01 17.47
N HIS A 204 -13.43 -2.20 17.96
CA HIS A 204 -12.75 -2.85 19.08
C HIS A 204 -11.26 -3.08 18.80
N SER A 205 -10.91 -3.42 17.56
CA SER A 205 -9.51 -3.64 17.15
C SER A 205 -8.65 -2.39 17.24
N TRP A 206 -9.23 -1.18 17.31
CA TRP A 206 -8.47 0.07 17.39
C TRP A 206 -7.63 0.15 18.66
N VAL A 207 -7.90 -0.60 19.72
CA VAL A 207 -6.99 -0.59 20.87
C VAL A 207 -5.66 -1.32 20.58
N LEU A 208 -5.62 -2.16 19.54
CA LEU A 208 -4.45 -2.96 19.17
C LEU A 208 -3.60 -2.26 18.10
N PRO A 209 -2.26 -2.48 18.09
CA PRO A 209 -1.38 -1.93 17.06
C PRO A 209 -1.83 -2.23 15.63
N TYR A 210 -2.31 -3.45 15.38
CA TYR A 210 -2.82 -3.86 14.07
C TYR A 210 -4.03 -3.02 13.64
N GLY A 211 -5.03 -2.89 14.52
CA GLY A 211 -6.24 -2.11 14.22
C GLY A 211 -5.95 -0.62 14.04
N GLN A 212 -4.94 -0.08 14.73
CA GLN A 212 -4.45 1.29 14.51
C GLN A 212 -3.88 1.49 13.11
N MET A 213 -3.00 0.60 12.65
CA MET A 213 -2.44 0.68 11.30
C MET A 213 -3.52 0.45 10.24
N LEU A 214 -4.48 -0.43 10.50
CA LEU A 214 -5.62 -0.67 9.63
C LEU A 214 -6.51 0.58 9.52
N LEU A 215 -6.81 1.25 10.63
CA LEU A 215 -7.54 2.51 10.65
C LEU A 215 -6.80 3.59 9.84
N LEU A 216 -5.52 3.83 10.14
CA LEU A 216 -4.69 4.82 9.43
C LEU A 216 -4.61 4.55 7.93
N LYS A 217 -4.54 3.27 7.51
CA LYS A 217 -4.64 2.86 6.11
C LYS A 217 -5.98 3.29 5.51
N HIS A 218 -7.11 2.98 6.14
CA HIS A 218 -8.44 3.37 5.65
C HIS A 218 -8.61 4.89 5.57
N LEU A 219 -8.15 5.63 6.59
CA LEU A 219 -8.21 7.10 6.60
C LEU A 219 -7.37 7.70 5.47
N SER A 220 -6.20 7.12 5.18
CA SER A 220 -5.31 7.56 4.10
C SER A 220 -5.85 7.30 2.69
N ILE A 221 -6.75 6.32 2.54
CA ILE A 221 -7.45 6.08 1.27
C ILE A 221 -8.37 7.26 0.91
N ILE A 222 -8.94 7.98 1.88
CA ILE A 222 -9.86 9.10 1.61
C ILE A 222 -9.18 10.25 0.83
N PRO A 223 -8.06 10.85 1.29
CA PRO A 223 -7.37 11.87 0.51
C PRO A 223 -6.80 11.29 -0.79
N LEU A 224 -6.40 10.00 -0.82
CA LEU A 224 -5.98 9.34 -2.06
C LEU A 224 -7.11 9.35 -3.11
N LEU A 225 -8.34 9.00 -2.73
CA LEU A 225 -9.50 9.06 -3.60
C LEU A 225 -9.77 10.49 -4.11
N VAL A 226 -9.58 11.49 -3.24
CA VAL A 226 -9.69 12.90 -3.65
C VAL A 226 -8.62 13.24 -4.69
N PHE A 227 -7.35 12.90 -4.46
CA PHE A 227 -6.27 13.12 -5.44
C PHE A 227 -6.55 12.40 -6.77
N ALA A 228 -6.97 11.13 -6.72
CA ALA A 228 -7.35 10.36 -7.90
C ALA A 228 -8.51 11.01 -8.67
N PHE A 229 -9.50 11.57 -7.97
CA PHE A 229 -10.59 12.33 -8.59
C PHE A 229 -10.11 13.64 -9.23
N LEU A 230 -9.27 14.42 -8.53
CA LEU A 230 -8.70 15.67 -9.05
C LEU A 230 -7.88 15.41 -10.32
N ASN A 231 -7.05 14.37 -10.32
CA ASN A 231 -6.18 13.97 -11.43
C ASN A 231 -6.97 13.32 -12.58
N GLY A 232 -7.93 12.46 -12.27
CA GLY A 232 -8.71 11.74 -13.28
C GLY A 232 -9.77 12.60 -13.98
N VAL A 233 -10.41 13.52 -13.24
CA VAL A 233 -11.61 14.25 -13.70
C VAL A 233 -11.34 15.74 -13.90
N LEU A 234 -10.81 16.45 -12.90
CA LEU A 234 -10.65 17.90 -12.98
C LEU A 234 -9.48 18.31 -13.88
N THR A 235 -8.39 17.57 -13.85
CA THR A 235 -7.22 17.81 -14.71
C THR A 235 -7.59 17.68 -16.19
N LYS A 236 -8.40 16.68 -16.55
CA LYS A 236 -8.94 16.49 -17.91
C LYS A 236 -9.74 17.69 -18.41
N LYS A 237 -10.44 18.40 -17.52
CA LYS A 237 -11.17 19.64 -17.84
C LYS A 237 -10.21 20.84 -17.93
N SER A 238 -9.24 20.92 -17.02
CA SER A 238 -8.34 22.07 -16.88
C SER A 238 -7.37 22.21 -18.07
N ILE A 239 -6.81 21.10 -18.54
CA ILE A 239 -5.87 21.06 -19.68
C ILE A 239 -6.53 21.56 -20.99
N ARG A 240 -7.85 21.47 -21.11
CA ARG A 240 -8.58 21.97 -22.29
C ARG A 240 -8.73 23.49 -22.32
N VAL A 241 -8.59 24.15 -21.18
CA VAL A 241 -8.93 25.57 -21.00
C VAL A 241 -7.68 26.44 -20.82
N SER A 242 -6.62 25.90 -20.21
CA SER A 242 -5.37 26.62 -19.93
C SER A 242 -4.18 25.65 -20.03
N PRO A 243 -2.97 26.13 -20.37
CA PRO A 243 -1.75 25.35 -20.14
C PRO A 243 -1.67 25.02 -18.65
N PHE A 244 -1.80 23.74 -18.32
CA PHE A 244 -1.79 23.20 -16.95
C PHE A 244 -0.92 21.95 -16.97
N ASP A 245 0.20 21.97 -16.24
CA ASP A 245 1.04 20.79 -16.06
C ASP A 245 0.43 19.87 -14.99
N PRO A 246 0.00 18.64 -15.34
CA PRO A 246 -0.59 17.71 -14.39
C PRO A 246 0.43 16.94 -13.54
N ARG A 247 1.72 16.94 -13.91
CA ARG A 247 2.76 16.14 -13.21
C ARG A 247 2.86 16.46 -11.72
N PRO A 248 2.87 17.72 -11.27
CA PRO A 248 2.97 18.02 -9.84
C PRO A 248 1.81 17.44 -9.00
N TRP A 249 0.62 17.33 -9.58
CA TRP A 249 -0.55 16.75 -8.91
C TRP A 249 -0.51 15.23 -8.86
N ILE A 250 0.01 14.60 -9.90
CA ILE A 250 0.21 13.14 -9.95
C ILE A 250 1.38 12.75 -9.02
N LYS A 251 2.41 13.58 -8.90
CA LYS A 251 3.43 13.44 -7.84
C LYS A 251 2.80 13.50 -6.46
N GLY A 252 1.90 14.46 -6.23
CA GLY A 252 1.13 14.56 -4.98
C GLY A 252 0.33 13.29 -4.67
N GLU A 253 -0.39 12.76 -5.65
CA GLU A 253 -1.10 11.47 -5.53
C GLU A 253 -0.14 10.34 -5.16
N SER A 254 1.01 10.23 -5.84
CA SER A 254 2.01 9.20 -5.55
C SER A 254 2.59 9.29 -4.13
N ILE A 255 2.69 10.50 -3.55
CA ILE A 255 3.12 10.70 -2.17
C ILE A 255 2.06 10.20 -1.18
N ILE A 256 0.77 10.44 -1.46
CA ILE A 256 -0.31 9.89 -0.62
C ILE A 256 -0.39 8.36 -0.75
N ILE A 257 -0.17 7.79 -1.94
CA ILE A 257 -0.05 6.33 -2.12
C ILE A 257 1.11 5.78 -1.28
N PHE A 258 2.26 6.46 -1.28
CA PHE A 258 3.40 6.06 -0.45
C PHE A 258 3.05 6.04 1.04
N LEU A 259 2.26 7.00 1.53
CA LEU A 259 1.74 6.98 2.91
C LEU A 259 0.87 5.75 3.19
N VAL A 260 0.01 5.35 2.24
CA VAL A 260 -0.78 4.11 2.33
C VAL A 260 0.12 2.87 2.39
N PHE A 261 1.22 2.84 1.62
CA PHE A 261 2.21 1.77 1.68
C PHE A 261 2.93 1.74 3.03
N CYS A 262 3.26 2.88 3.62
CA CYS A 262 3.84 2.93 4.96
C CYS A 262 2.93 2.24 5.97
N PHE A 263 1.65 2.61 6.06
CA PHE A 263 0.72 1.95 6.99
C PHE A 263 0.51 0.47 6.65
N THR A 264 0.42 0.12 5.36
CA THR A 264 0.27 -1.29 4.93
C THR A 264 1.48 -2.14 5.30
N SER A 265 2.69 -1.59 5.20
CA SER A 265 3.92 -2.32 5.54
C SER A 265 4.09 -2.56 7.02
N VAL A 266 3.72 -1.59 7.87
CA VAL A 266 3.74 -1.78 9.32
C VAL A 266 2.67 -2.82 9.68
N LEU A 267 1.47 -2.67 9.12
CA LEU A 267 0.37 -3.65 9.27
C LEU A 267 0.79 -5.08 8.90
N GLY A 268 1.58 -5.25 7.83
CA GLY A 268 2.07 -6.56 7.37
C GLY A 268 2.98 -7.28 8.38
N THR A 269 3.60 -6.53 9.30
CA THR A 269 4.52 -7.07 10.31
C THR A 269 3.87 -7.31 11.68
N LEU A 270 2.65 -6.82 11.89
CA LEU A 270 1.91 -6.92 13.14
C LEU A 270 1.05 -8.19 13.16
N SER A 271 0.88 -8.78 14.34
CA SER A 271 -0.02 -9.92 14.55
C SER A 271 -1.47 -9.55 14.17
N PRO A 272 -2.09 -10.27 13.21
CA PRO A 272 -3.51 -10.15 12.88
C PRO A 272 -4.40 -10.51 14.09
N PRO A 273 -5.30 -9.64 14.55
CA PRO A 273 -6.14 -9.93 15.71
C PRO A 273 -7.39 -10.70 15.28
N HIS A 274 -7.24 -12.02 15.14
CA HIS A 274 -8.36 -12.91 14.82
C HIS A 274 -9.44 -12.90 15.91
N GLU A 275 -9.01 -12.78 17.16
CA GLU A 275 -9.86 -12.57 18.32
C GLU A 275 -9.31 -11.37 19.10
N VAL A 276 -9.97 -10.22 18.98
CA VAL A 276 -9.48 -8.94 19.52
C VAL A 276 -9.29 -9.00 21.04
N GLU A 277 -10.29 -9.51 21.77
CA GLU A 277 -10.22 -9.63 23.25
C GLU A 277 -9.04 -10.52 23.68
N PHE A 278 -8.91 -11.71 23.08
CA PHE A 278 -7.80 -12.62 23.38
C PHE A 278 -6.44 -12.00 23.08
N THR A 279 -6.33 -11.27 21.96
CA THR A 279 -5.10 -10.59 21.56
C THR A 279 -4.72 -9.49 22.57
N VAL A 280 -5.68 -8.68 23.04
CA VAL A 280 -5.42 -7.68 24.10
C VAL A 280 -4.95 -8.35 25.39
N GLN A 281 -5.56 -9.47 25.78
CA GLN A 281 -5.19 -10.17 27.01
C GLN A 281 -3.82 -10.88 26.92
N SER A 282 -3.39 -11.28 25.72
CA SER A 282 -2.16 -12.07 25.52
C SER A 282 -0.96 -11.23 25.09
N GLU A 283 -1.16 -10.26 24.20
CA GLU A 283 -0.10 -9.42 23.63
C GLU A 283 -0.12 -7.98 24.20
N GLY A 284 -1.21 -7.57 24.86
CA GLY A 284 -1.40 -6.21 25.36
C GLY A 284 -2.05 -5.28 24.33
N ALA A 285 -2.52 -4.12 24.80
CA ALA A 285 -2.98 -3.05 23.92
C ALA A 285 -1.80 -2.26 23.34
N SER A 286 -2.09 -1.32 22.44
CA SER A 286 -1.07 -0.44 21.88
C SER A 286 -0.61 0.59 22.91
N ASP A 287 0.67 0.60 23.25
CA ASP A 287 1.30 1.58 24.17
C ASP A 287 0.93 3.04 23.83
N TRP A 288 0.85 3.35 22.54
CA TRP A 288 0.50 4.69 22.06
C TRP A 288 -0.96 5.05 22.37
N VAL A 289 -1.87 4.08 22.29
CA VAL A 289 -3.29 4.27 22.58
C VAL A 289 -3.50 4.42 24.09
N GLU A 290 -2.86 3.57 24.90
CA GLU A 290 -2.89 3.68 26.36
C GLU A 290 -2.32 5.03 26.82
N TRP A 291 -1.21 5.47 26.23
CA TRP A 291 -0.65 6.80 26.49
C TRP A 291 -1.61 7.95 26.09
N LEU A 292 -2.27 7.82 24.94
CA LEU A 292 -3.19 8.85 24.44
C LEU A 292 -4.46 8.96 25.29
N LEU A 293 -4.97 7.83 25.78
CA LEU A 293 -6.19 7.77 26.60
C LEU A 293 -5.91 7.92 28.10
N GLY A 294 -4.66 7.72 28.53
CA GLY A 294 -4.25 7.78 29.93
C GLY A 294 -4.80 6.64 30.78
N THR A 295 -5.07 5.49 30.16
CA THR A 295 -5.70 4.32 30.80
C THR A 295 -5.07 3.03 30.29
N ASP A 296 -4.83 2.08 31.20
CA ASP A 296 -4.40 0.72 30.84
C ASP A 296 -5.61 -0.05 30.28
N ILE A 297 -5.44 -0.67 29.11
CA ILE A 297 -6.54 -1.33 28.39
C ILE A 297 -6.40 -2.83 28.55
N LEU A 298 -7.15 -3.38 29.50
CA LEU A 298 -7.12 -4.82 29.82
C LEU A 298 -8.21 -5.62 29.09
N THR A 299 -9.23 -4.96 28.55
CA THR A 299 -10.38 -5.60 27.87
C THR A 299 -10.98 -4.66 26.84
N VAL A 300 -11.63 -5.22 25.82
CA VAL A 300 -12.36 -4.47 24.78
C VAL A 300 -13.87 -4.44 24.97
N MET A 301 -14.42 -5.13 25.99
CA MET A 301 -15.88 -5.28 26.17
C MET A 301 -16.65 -3.96 26.30
N ASN A 302 -16.00 -2.89 26.74
CA ASN A 302 -16.61 -1.58 26.98
C ASN A 302 -16.21 -0.52 25.94
N VAL A 303 -15.46 -0.90 24.90
CA VAL A 303 -14.99 0.05 23.88
C VAL A 303 -16.20 0.60 23.11
N GLN A 304 -16.48 1.88 23.31
CA GLN A 304 -17.59 2.58 22.66
C GLN A 304 -17.13 3.95 22.19
N LEU A 305 -17.79 4.46 21.13
CA LEU A 305 -17.53 5.81 20.65
C LEU A 305 -18.43 6.80 21.42
N THR A 306 -17.83 7.60 22.29
CA THR A 306 -18.47 8.69 23.02
C THR A 306 -17.78 10.02 22.68
N PRO A 307 -18.22 10.70 21.59
CA PRO A 307 -17.56 11.90 21.13
C PRO A 307 -17.56 13.01 22.19
N SER A 308 -16.37 13.47 22.56
CA SER A 308 -16.14 14.69 23.34
C SER A 308 -16.15 15.92 22.45
N PHE A 309 -16.19 17.12 23.04
CA PHE A 309 -16.05 18.37 22.29
C PHE A 309 -14.72 18.40 21.51
N LEU A 310 -13.63 17.93 22.12
CA LEU A 310 -12.31 17.89 21.49
C LEU A 310 -12.30 16.93 20.28
N SER A 311 -12.89 15.74 20.40
CA SER A 311 -12.96 14.81 19.26
C SER A 311 -13.80 15.39 18.13
N LEU A 312 -14.95 16.00 18.43
CA LEU A 312 -15.81 16.64 17.43
C LEU A 312 -15.08 17.80 16.74
N PHE A 313 -14.32 18.60 17.48
CA PHE A 313 -13.50 19.67 16.94
C PHE A 313 -12.42 19.14 15.99
N LEU A 314 -11.70 18.09 16.35
CA LEU A 314 -10.69 17.46 15.48
C LEU A 314 -11.30 16.85 14.22
N ILE A 315 -12.44 16.17 14.36
CA ILE A 315 -13.19 15.62 13.21
C ILE A 315 -13.63 16.76 12.28
N ALA A 316 -14.17 17.87 12.81
CA ALA A 316 -14.54 19.03 12.00
C ALA A 316 -13.34 19.66 11.28
N ASN A 317 -12.19 19.78 11.95
CA ASN A 317 -10.95 20.26 11.33
C ASN A 317 -10.43 19.33 10.24
N SER A 318 -10.57 18.01 10.42
CA SER A 318 -10.21 17.07 9.34
C SER A 318 -11.03 17.34 8.08
N LEU A 319 -12.35 17.48 8.19
CA LEU A 319 -13.22 17.82 7.05
C LEU A 319 -12.82 19.15 6.39
N LEU A 320 -12.41 20.15 7.18
CA LEU A 320 -11.85 21.40 6.66
C LEU A 320 -10.56 21.14 5.86
N PHE A 321 -9.61 20.36 6.37
CA PHE A 321 -8.40 20.00 5.63
C PHE A 321 -8.73 19.30 4.31
N LEU A 322 -9.71 18.40 4.29
CA LEU A 322 -10.15 17.75 3.05
C LEU A 322 -10.70 18.76 2.03
N ALA A 323 -11.50 19.73 2.48
CA ALA A 323 -11.98 20.81 1.62
C ALA A 323 -10.83 21.70 1.10
N LEU A 324 -9.81 21.94 1.93
CA LEU A 324 -8.62 22.70 1.56
C LEU A 324 -7.75 21.99 0.51
N VAL A 325 -7.76 20.65 0.41
CA VAL A 325 -7.15 19.91 -0.72
C VAL A 325 -7.78 20.36 -2.04
N VAL A 326 -9.11 20.40 -2.11
CA VAL A 326 -9.87 20.81 -3.31
C VAL A 326 -9.65 22.29 -3.63
N ILE A 327 -9.58 23.16 -2.63
CA ILE A 327 -9.30 24.59 -2.83
C ILE A 327 -7.87 24.80 -3.34
N SER A 328 -6.90 24.02 -2.83
CA SER A 328 -5.50 24.08 -3.27
C SER A 328 -5.36 23.69 -4.75
N TYR A 329 -6.25 22.83 -5.26
CA TYR A 329 -6.33 22.51 -6.68
C TYR A 329 -6.62 23.72 -7.55
N LYS A 330 -7.62 24.53 -7.16
CA LYS A 330 -7.97 25.76 -7.89
C LYS A 330 -6.84 26.79 -7.89
N LYS A 331 -6.00 26.79 -6.85
CA LYS A 331 -4.84 27.69 -6.72
C LYS A 331 -3.54 27.10 -7.27
N VAL A 332 -3.58 25.89 -7.85
CA VAL A 332 -2.42 25.18 -8.43
C VAL A 332 -1.27 25.02 -7.42
N LYS A 333 -1.59 24.64 -6.16
CA LYS A 333 -0.59 24.40 -5.10
C LYS A 333 -0.58 22.93 -4.64
N PRO A 334 0.02 22.00 -5.43
CA PRO A 334 0.01 20.56 -5.12
C PRO A 334 0.66 20.21 -3.79
N PHE A 335 1.79 20.83 -3.45
CA PHE A 335 2.49 20.56 -2.19
C PHE A 335 1.61 20.87 -0.96
N ILE A 336 0.89 22.00 -1.01
CA ILE A 336 -0.04 22.39 0.06
C ILE A 336 -1.20 21.39 0.15
N ALA A 337 -1.69 20.90 -1.00
CA ALA A 337 -2.73 19.87 -1.02
C ALA A 337 -2.27 18.56 -0.37
N VAL A 338 -1.00 18.15 -0.56
CA VAL A 338 -0.43 16.97 0.11
C VAL A 338 -0.38 17.17 1.62
N LEU A 339 0.09 18.34 2.07
CA LEU A 339 0.13 18.67 3.50
C LEU A 339 -1.26 18.64 4.14
N PHE A 340 -2.27 19.20 3.47
CA PHE A 340 -3.65 19.10 3.95
C PHE A 340 -4.20 17.67 3.91
N GLY A 341 -3.85 16.88 2.91
CA GLY A 341 -4.21 15.46 2.86
C GLY A 341 -3.61 14.66 4.03
N MET A 342 -2.35 14.91 4.39
CA MET A 342 -1.72 14.31 5.58
C MET A 342 -2.36 14.81 6.88
N SER A 343 -2.61 16.12 6.96
CA SER A 343 -3.25 16.74 8.13
C SER A 343 -4.67 16.19 8.36
N PHE A 344 -5.41 15.91 7.28
CA PHE A 344 -6.70 15.22 7.35
C PHE A 344 -6.58 13.87 8.05
N VAL A 345 -5.62 13.03 7.63
CA VAL A 345 -5.45 11.67 8.18
C VAL A 345 -5.20 11.73 9.68
N PHE A 346 -4.23 12.54 10.12
CA PHE A 346 -3.88 12.63 11.53
C PHE A 346 -4.98 13.28 12.36
N ALA A 347 -5.59 14.39 11.90
CA ALA A 347 -6.67 15.05 12.63
C ALA A 347 -7.89 14.13 12.82
N LEU A 348 -8.27 13.39 11.78
CA LEU A 348 -9.38 12.45 11.86
C LEU A 348 -9.04 11.26 12.75
N TYR A 349 -7.82 10.72 12.64
CA TYR A 349 -7.34 9.66 13.51
C TYR A 349 -7.40 10.05 14.99
N PHE A 350 -6.80 11.19 15.37
CA PHE A 350 -6.85 11.66 16.76
C PHE A 350 -8.27 11.97 17.23
N GLY A 351 -9.11 12.55 16.36
CA GLY A 351 -10.51 12.78 16.66
C GLY A 351 -11.26 11.48 16.97
N LEU A 352 -11.03 10.42 16.20
CA LEU A 352 -11.63 9.11 16.44
C LEU A 352 -11.07 8.43 17.70
N MET A 353 -9.76 8.46 17.91
CA MET A 353 -9.14 7.83 19.08
C MET A 353 -9.56 8.48 20.39
N ILE A 354 -9.61 9.81 20.46
CA ILE A 354 -10.07 10.54 21.65
C ILE A 354 -11.58 10.35 21.90
N SER A 355 -12.34 9.91 20.89
CA SER A 355 -13.75 9.55 21.07
C SER A 355 -13.95 8.14 21.62
N LEU A 356 -12.89 7.34 21.79
CA LEU A 356 -13.01 6.04 22.45
C LEU A 356 -13.20 6.24 23.96
N SER A 357 -14.27 5.67 24.49
CA SER A 357 -14.43 5.36 25.89
C SER A 357 -14.19 3.88 26.09
N ILE A 358 -13.47 3.56 27.16
CA ILE A 358 -13.04 2.21 27.53
C ILE A 358 -13.55 1.91 28.92
#